data_AF-A0A077NB59-F1
#
_entry.id   AF-A0A077NB59-F1
#
_cell.length_a   1.000
_cell.length_b   1.000
_cell.length_c   1.000
_cell.angle_alpha   90.00
_cell.angle_beta   90.00
_cell.angle_gamma   90.00
#
_symmetry.space_group_name_H-M   'P 1'
#
loop_
_entity.id
_entity.type
_entity.pdbx_description
1 polymer ?
#
loop_
_entity_poly.entity_id
_entity_poly.type
_entity_poly.pdbx_seq_one_letter_code
_entity_poly.pdbx_strand_id
1 'polypeptide(L)' 'MEQDHRNIKRRIRPMLGFKSFRRAQTILAGIERVSMLRKGQYSQSEDKTLSPAEMFYRLTE' A
#
# COMPACT_ATOMS: atom_id res chain seq x y z
N MET A 1 -17.98 0.42 -1.42
CA MET A 1 -17.16 -0.19 -2.50
C MET A 1 -16.71 0.84 -3.53
N GLU A 2 -17.61 1.63 -4.12
CA GLU A 2 -17.29 2.64 -5.15
C GLU A 2 -16.17 3.64 -4.80
N GLN A 3 -16.03 4.02 -3.53
CA GLN A 3 -15.09 5.05 -3.12
C GLN A 3 -13.64 4.57 -3.09
N ASP A 4 -13.40 3.35 -2.61
CA ASP A 4 -12.07 2.76 -2.58
C ASP A 4 -11.55 2.48 -3.98
N HIS A 5 -12.43 1.99 -4.86
CA HIS A 5 -12.11 1.83 -6.27
C HIS A 5 -11.74 3.18 -6.93
N ARG A 6 -12.46 4.26 -6.62
CA ARG A 6 -12.15 5.61 -7.12
C ARG A 6 -10.80 6.11 -6.61
N ASN A 7 -10.49 5.92 -5.33
CA ASN A 7 -9.22 6.32 -4.74
C ASN A 7 -8.03 5.59 -5.37
N ILE A 8 -8.15 4.27 -5.56
CA ILE A 8 -7.15 3.44 -6.22
C ILE A 8 -6.95 3.88 -7.67
N LYS A 9 -8.03 4.03 -8.44
CA LYS A 9 -7.98 4.51 -9.84
C LYS A 9 -7.31 5.88 -9.93
N ARG A 10 -7.59 6.81 -9.01
CA ARG A 10 -6.96 8.15 -9.01
C ARG A 10 -5.44 8.10 -8.84
N ARG A 11 -4.92 7.18 -8.02
CA ARG A 11 -3.48 7.01 -7.79
C ARG A 11 -2.77 6.30 -8.93
N ILE A 12 -3.45 5.37 -9.61
CA ILE A 12 -2.88 4.59 -10.72
C ILE A 12 -2.89 5.35 -12.04
N ARG A 13 -3.89 6.21 -12.27
CA ARG A 13 -4.05 6.96 -13.54
C ARG A 13 -2.80 7.73 -14.00
N PRO A 14 -2.05 8.44 -13.13
CA PRO A 14 -0.79 9.07 -13.53
C PRO A 14 0.37 8.09 -13.78
N MET A 15 0.26 6.83 -13.34
CA MET A 15 1.28 5.79 -13.53
C MET A 15 1.17 5.07 -14.89
N LEU A 16 0.20 5.47 -15.73
CA LEU A 16 -0.11 4.83 -17.02
C LEU A 16 -0.48 3.34 -16.90
N GLY A 17 -0.99 2.92 -15.74
CA GLY A 17 -1.33 1.53 -15.46
C GLY A 17 -0.14 0.67 -15.01
N PHE A 18 -0.39 -0.62 -14.81
CA PHE A 18 0.64 -1.57 -14.35
C PHE A 18 1.16 -2.42 -15.52
N LYS A 19 2.48 -2.54 -15.65
CA LYS A 19 3.13 -3.38 -16.67
C LYS A 19 3.21 -4.87 -16.28
N SER A 20 2.90 -5.20 -15.02
CA SER A 20 2.98 -6.56 -14.47
C SER A 20 2.02 -6.70 -13.28
N PHE A 21 1.41 -7.87 -13.15
CA PHE A 21 0.53 -8.19 -12.03
C PHE A 21 1.28 -8.16 -10.67
N ARG A 22 2.52 -8.67 -10.62
CA ARG A 22 3.36 -8.59 -9.41
C ARG A 22 3.57 -7.13 -8.99
N ARG A 23 3.84 -6.24 -9.95
CA ARG A 23 4.00 -4.80 -9.69
C ARG A 23 2.70 -4.14 -9.26
N ALA A 24 1.56 -4.56 -9.83
CA ALA A 24 0.25 -4.10 -9.40
C ALA A 24 -0.02 -4.46 -7.94
N GLN A 25 0.24 -5.71 -7.54
CA GLN A 25 0.07 -6.18 -6.17
C GLN A 25 0.95 -5.41 -5.18
N THR A 26 2.25 -5.25 -5.45
CA THR A 26 3.16 -4.48 -4.61
C THR A 26 2.69 -3.04 -4.41
N ILE A 27 2.26 -2.36 -5.49
CA ILE A 27 1.80 -0.96 -5.40
C ILE A 27 0.48 -0.86 -4.62
N LEU A 28 -0.47 -1.77 -4.87
CA LEU A 28 -1.74 -1.80 -4.15
C LEU A 28 -1.54 -2.05 -2.65
N ALA A 29 -0.68 -2.99 -2.28
CA ALA A 29 -0.31 -3.26 -0.89
C ALA A 29 0.35 -2.05 -0.21
N GLY A 30 1.20 -1.31 -0.93
CA GLY A 30 1.81 -0.07 -0.44
C GLY A 30 0.77 1.04 -0.22
N ILE A 31 -0.20 1.20 -1.13
CA ILE A 31 -1.29 2.16 -1.01
C ILE A 31 -2.15 1.86 0.24
N GLU A 32 -2.44 0.59 0.48
CA GLU A 32 -3.21 0.12 1.63
C GLU A 32 -2.46 0.35 2.94
N ARG A 33 -1.17 -0.01 3.02
CA ARG A 33 -0.30 0.24 4.18
C ARG A 33 -0.27 1.71 4.57
N VAL A 34 -0.09 2.62 3.61
CA VAL A 34 -0.12 4.08 3.87
C VAL A 34 -1.49 4.52 4.38
N SER A 35 -2.57 3.94 3.86
CA SER A 35 -3.94 4.23 4.32
C SER A 35 -4.14 3.81 5.78
N MET A 36 -3.68 2.60 6.15
CA MET A 36 -3.74 2.10 7.53
C MET A 36 -2.93 2.96 8.50
N LEU A 37 -1.71 3.36 8.10
CA LEU A 37 -0.84 4.27 8.86
C LEU A 37 -1.51 5.63 9.09
N ARG A 38 -2.09 6.22 8.03
CA ARG A 38 -2.81 7.51 8.11
C ARG A 38 -4.05 7.45 9.01
N LYS A 39 -4.72 6.30 9.06
CA LYS A 39 -5.90 6.10 9.90
C LYS A 39 -5.55 5.73 11.34
N GLY A 40 -4.28 5.58 11.69
CA GLY A 40 -3.87 5.08 13.00
C GLY A 40 -4.32 3.64 13.28
N GLN A 41 -4.76 2.91 12.24
CA GLN A 41 -5.22 1.52 12.34
C GLN A 41 -4.05 0.53 12.36
N TYR A 42 -2.84 1.05 12.46
CA TYR A 42 -1.62 0.26 12.52
C TYR A 42 -1.35 -0.15 13.97
N SER A 43 -2.11 -1.14 14.45
CA SER A 43 -1.83 -1.82 15.72
C SER A 43 -0.73 -2.85 15.46
N GLN A 44 0.52 -2.39 15.48
CA GLN A 44 1.66 -3.30 15.46
C GLN A 44 1.73 -4.00 16.82
N SER A 45 1.80 -5.33 16.83
CA SER A 45 2.11 -6.06 18.05
C SER A 45 3.48 -5.59 18.57
N GLU A 46 3.59 -5.31 19.87
CA GLU A 46 4.79 -4.77 20.53
C GLU A 46 6.08 -5.53 20.18
N ASP A 47 5.94 -6.81 19.80
CA ASP A 47 7.01 -7.76 19.53
C ASP A 47 7.72 -7.58 18.17
N LYS A 48 7.16 -6.78 17.23
CA LYS A 48 7.78 -6.55 15.90
C LYS A 48 7.60 -5.11 15.42
N THR A 49 8.24 -4.14 16.07
CA THR A 49 8.34 -2.75 15.60
C THR A 49 9.26 -2.62 14.38
N LEU A 50 8.72 -2.95 13.20
CA LEU A 50 9.30 -2.59 11.91
C LEU A 50 9.16 -1.08 11.68
N SER A 51 10.25 -0.43 11.26
CA SER A 51 10.18 0.97 10.84
C SER A 51 9.20 1.14 9.67
N PRO A 52 8.58 2.32 9.51
CA PRO A 52 7.73 2.60 8.36
C PRO A 52 8.39 2.27 7.02
N ALA A 53 9.69 2.52 6.87
CA ALA A 53 10.45 2.22 5.66
C ALA A 53 10.65 0.72 5.44
N GLU A 54 10.99 -0.03 6.50
CA GLU A 54 11.23 -1.48 6.46
C GLU A 54 10.00 -2.24 5.92
N MET A 55 8.81 -1.77 6.27
CA MET A 55 7.56 -2.34 5.79
C MET A 55 7.39 -2.23 4.28
N PHE A 56 7.87 -1.13 3.68
CA PHE A 56 7.77 -0.94 2.24
C PHE A 56 8.79 -1.81 1.49
N TYR A 57 9.99 -1.98 2.03
CA TYR A 57 11.02 -2.84 1.43
C TYR A 57 10.56 -4.31 1.32
N ARG A 58 9.85 -4.81 2.33
CA ARG A 58 9.28 -6.17 2.30
C ARG A 58 8.20 -6.40 1.23
N LEU A 59 7.62 -5.34 0.65
CA LEU A 59 6.64 -5.49 -0.45
C LEU A 59 7.31 -5.79 -1.79
N THR A 60 8.63 -5.58 -1.87
CA THR A 60 9.44 -5.74 -3.09
C THR A 60 10.36 -6.95 -3.08
N GLU A 61 10.58 -7.54 -1.89
CA GLU A 61 11.28 -8.81 -1.71
C GLU A 61 10.57 -9.97 -2.45
#